data_AF-A0A7C7P1R8-F1
#
_entry.id   AF-A0A7C7P1R8-F1
#
_cell.length_a   1.000
_cell.length_b   1.000
_cell.length_c   1.000
_cell.angle_alpha   90.00
_cell.angle_beta   90.00
_cell.angle_gamma   90.00
#
_symmetry.space_group_name_H-M   'P 1'
#
loop_
_entity.id
_entity.type
_entity.pdbx_description
1 polymer ?
#
loop_
_entity_poly.entity_id
_entity_poly.type
_entity_poly.pdbx_seq_one_letter_code
_entity_poly.pdbx_strand_id
1 'polypeptide(L)'
;MKDSSYKRHIAKTITWRIVGTLDTIILSWIISGNPFTGLKIGISEVITKMILYYLHERTWFKINLSKEGKILESKKRHIAKTITWRFIGTLDTMILAWIISGNPLTGLKIGLAEVITKMLLYYFHERT
;
A
#
# COMPACT_ATOMS: atom_id res chain seq x y z
N MET A 1 0.58 -6.50 -32.78
CA MET A 1 -0.68 -6.23 -32.05
C MET A 1 -0.33 -6.01 -30.59
N LYS A 2 -0.50 -4.81 -30.04
CA LYS A 2 -0.20 -4.52 -28.63
C LYS A 2 -1.33 -5.14 -27.80
N ASP A 3 -1.07 -6.29 -27.15
CA ASP A 3 -2.07 -7.11 -26.47
C ASP A 3 -3.05 -6.29 -25.62
N SER A 4 -4.35 -6.49 -25.84
CA SER A 4 -5.43 -5.88 -25.05
C SER A 4 -5.25 -6.10 -23.54
N SER A 5 -4.56 -7.19 -23.18
CA SER A 5 -4.14 -7.55 -21.82
C SER A 5 -3.29 -6.46 -21.15
N TYR A 6 -2.31 -5.88 -21.83
CA TYR A 6 -1.42 -4.85 -21.24
C TYR A 6 -2.20 -3.59 -20.85
N LYS A 7 -3.12 -3.14 -21.72
CA LYS A 7 -4.00 -1.99 -21.44
C LYS A 7 -4.90 -2.26 -20.23
N ARG A 8 -5.44 -3.48 -20.11
CA ARG A 8 -6.25 -3.90 -18.96
C ARG A 8 -5.44 -3.87 -17.66
N HIS A 9 -4.21 -4.38 -17.65
CA HIS A 9 -3.37 -4.40 -16.44
C HIS A 9 -2.98 -3.00 -15.97
N ILE A 10 -2.66 -2.09 -16.89
CA ILE A 10 -2.42 -0.68 -16.54
C ILE A 10 -3.70 -0.05 -15.98
N ALA A 11 -4.84 -0.23 -16.65
CA ALA A 11 -6.11 0.32 -16.20
C ALA A 11 -6.49 -0.21 -14.80
N LYS A 12 -6.31 -1.51 -14.53
CA LYS A 12 -6.51 -2.09 -13.20
C LYS A 12 -5.59 -1.49 -12.15
N THR A 13 -4.32 -1.27 -12.49
CA THR A 13 -3.35 -0.65 -11.57
C THR A 13 -3.76 0.78 -11.22
N ILE A 14 -4.11 1.59 -12.22
CA ILE A 14 -4.51 2.98 -12.01
C ILE A 14 -5.82 3.06 -11.22
N THR A 15 -6.83 2.30 -11.62
CA THR A 15 -8.14 2.27 -10.94
C THR A 15 -8.00 1.81 -9.49
N TRP A 16 -7.22 0.77 -9.21
CA TRP A 16 -6.95 0.33 -7.85
C TRP A 16 -6.25 1.40 -7.00
N ARG A 17 -5.28 2.12 -7.58
CA ARG A 17 -4.60 3.22 -6.87
C ARG A 17 -5.56 4.35 -6.51
N ILE A 18 -6.48 4.70 -7.40
CA ILE A 18 -7.50 5.72 -7.13
C ILE A 18 -8.44 5.24 -6.02
N VAL A 19 -9.01 4.04 -6.14
CA VAL A 19 -9.96 3.48 -5.16
C VAL A 19 -9.30 3.36 -3.78
N GLY A 20 -8.10 2.80 -3.70
CA GLY A 20 -7.38 2.62 -2.44
C GLY A 20 -6.97 3.94 -1.78
N THR A 21 -6.63 4.97 -2.57
CA THR A 21 -6.29 6.29 -2.01
C THR A 21 -7.54 7.00 -1.48
N LEU A 22 -8.66 6.92 -2.23
CA LEU A 22 -9.94 7.46 -1.78
C LEU A 22 -10.43 6.78 -0.51
N ASP A 23 -10.28 5.46 -0.41
CA ASP A 23 -10.60 4.70 0.81
C ASP A 23 -9.83 5.24 2.02
N THR A 24 -8.50 5.42 1.93
CA THR A 24 -7.72 6.02 3.02
C THR A 24 -8.21 7.42 3.37
N ILE A 25 -8.46 8.29 2.38
CA ILE A 25 -8.90 9.67 2.62
C ILE A 25 -10.24 9.68 3.36
N ILE A 26 -11.20 8.86 2.90
CA ILE A 26 -12.54 8.77 3.47
C ILE A 26 -12.49 8.17 4.88
N LEU A 27 -11.79 7.06 5.09
CA LEU A 27 -11.64 6.45 6.41
C LEU A 27 -10.96 7.40 7.38
N SER A 28 -9.89 8.05 6.94
CA SER A 28 -9.15 9.00 7.77
C SER A 28 -10.00 10.22 8.11
N TRP A 29 -10.82 10.71 7.18
CA TRP A 29 -11.77 11.78 7.46
C TRP A 29 -12.81 11.33 8.49
N ILE A 30 -13.49 10.20 8.28
CA ILE A 30 -14.54 9.70 9.19
C ILE A 30 -13.98 9.48 10.60
N ILE A 31 -12.80 8.88 10.73
CA ILE A 31 -12.21 8.53 12.02
C ILE A 31 -11.64 9.76 12.74
N SER A 32 -11.03 10.70 12.01
CA SER A 32 -10.48 11.92 12.60
C SER A 32 -11.50 13.05 12.79
N GLY A 33 -12.66 12.97 12.12
CA GLY A 33 -13.67 14.02 12.08
C GLY A 33 -13.28 15.24 11.23
N ASN A 34 -12.10 15.25 10.59
CA ASN A 34 -11.61 16.40 9.84
C ASN A 34 -11.19 16.01 8.40
N PRO A 35 -11.82 16.58 7.35
CA PRO A 35 -11.51 16.26 5.97
C PRO A 35 -10.08 16.67 5.56
N PHE A 36 -9.55 17.77 6.13
CA PHE A 36 -8.17 18.19 5.86
C PHE A 36 -7.15 17.19 6.42
N THR A 37 -7.43 16.60 7.59
CA THR A 37 -6.60 15.52 8.17
C THR A 37 -6.62 14.30 7.26
N GLY A 38 -7.80 13.89 6.79
CA GLY A 38 -7.94 12.75 5.87
C GLY A 38 -7.19 12.94 4.55
N LEU A 39 -7.29 14.14 3.96
CA LEU A 39 -6.57 14.48 2.74
C LEU A 39 -5.04 14.47 2.94
N LYS A 40 -4.55 15.04 4.05
CA LYS A 40 -3.11 15.02 4.40
C LYS A 40 -2.61 13.58 4.52
N ILE A 41 -3.33 12.72 5.24
CA ILE A 41 -2.95 11.31 5.40
C ILE A 41 -2.91 10.60 4.05
N GLY A 42 -3.96 10.75 3.21
CA GLY A 42 -4.01 10.09 1.91
C GLY A 42 -2.90 10.52 0.95
N ILE A 43 -2.60 11.82 0.88
CA ILE A 43 -1.50 12.34 0.04
C ILE A 43 -0.15 11.84 0.56
N SER A 44 0.07 11.94 1.88
CA SER A 44 1.30 11.45 2.50
C SER A 44 1.50 9.96 2.24
N GLU A 45 0.45 9.14 2.39
CA GLU A 45 0.48 7.70 2.15
C GLU A 45 0.97 7.36 0.74
N VAL A 46 0.46 8.06 -0.28
CA VAL A 46 0.86 7.82 -1.67
C VAL A 46 2.36 8.07 -1.84
N ILE A 47 2.87 9.18 -1.31
CA ILE A 47 4.28 9.57 -1.43
C ILE A 47 5.17 8.59 -0.65
N THR A 48 4.85 8.30 0.61
CA THR A 48 5.65 7.42 1.46
C THR A 48 5.68 6.00 0.93
N LYS A 49 4.53 5.44 0.51
CA LYS A 49 4.50 4.08 -0.03
C LYS A 49 5.29 3.95 -1.33
N MET A 50 5.35 4.99 -2.17
CA MET A 50 6.25 4.96 -3.34
C MET A 50 7.71 4.82 -2.94
N ILE A 51 8.16 5.62 -1.96
CA ILE A 51 9.54 5.60 -1.46
C ILE A 51 9.84 4.27 -0.76
N LEU A 52 8.97 3.85 0.17
CA LEU A 52 9.14 2.61 0.93
C LEU A 52 9.12 1.39 0.03
N TYR A 53 8.26 1.34 -1.00
CA TYR A 53 8.22 0.23 -1.94
C TYR A 53 9.53 0.12 -2.73
N TYR A 54 10.05 1.26 -3.21
CA TYR A 54 11.35 1.29 -3.88
C TYR A 54 12.47 0.76 -2.97
N LEU A 55 12.55 1.24 -1.71
CA LEU A 55 13.56 0.77 -0.76
C LEU A 55 13.40 -0.70 -0.40
N HIS A 56 12.17 -1.18 -0.27
CA HIS A 56 11.84 -2.58 -0.01
C HIS A 56 12.36 -3.47 -1.15
N GLU A 57 12.03 -3.13 -2.40
CA GLU A 57 12.52 -3.88 -3.56
C GLU A 57 14.05 -3.81 -3.69
N ARG A 58 14.68 -2.66 -3.43
CA ARG A 58 16.15 -2.54 -3.45
C ARG A 58 16.81 -3.39 -2.37
N THR A 59 16.21 -3.49 -1.18
CA THR A 59 16.70 -4.34 -0.09
C THR A 59 16.60 -5.81 -0.49
N TRP A 60 15.45 -6.23 -1.03
CA TRP A 60 15.26 -7.59 -1.54
C TRP A 60 16.10 -7.94 -2.77
N PHE A 61 16.52 -6.95 -3.55
CA PHE A 61 17.47 -7.14 -4.65
C PHE A 61 18.87 -7.43 -4.11
N LYS A 62 19.35 -6.64 -3.13
CA LYS A 62 20.66 -6.82 -2.49
C LYS A 62 20.79 -8.18 -1.78
N ILE A 63 19.73 -8.61 -1.08
CA ILE A 63 19.71 -9.91 -0.38
C ILE A 63 19.73 -11.09 -1.37
N ASN A 64 19.29 -10.89 -2.61
CA ASN A 64 19.20 -11.95 -3.62
C ASN A 64 20.45 -12.09 -4.50
N LEU A 65 21.56 -11.43 -4.13
CA LEU A 65 22.86 -11.67 -4.73
C LEU A 65 23.45 -12.94 -4.09
N SER A 66 23.23 -14.10 -4.72
CA SER A 66 24.05 -15.29 -4.46
C SER A 66 25.53 -14.98 -4.78
N LYS A 67 26.48 -15.75 -4.24
CA LYS A 67 27.93 -15.61 -4.48
C LYS A 67 28.33 -15.56 -5.97
N GLU A 68 27.43 -15.93 -6.88
CA GLU A 68 27.60 -15.97 -8.34
C GLU A 68 26.80 -14.88 -9.10
N GLY A 69 26.14 -13.94 -8.40
CA GLY A 69 25.42 -12.83 -9.03
C GLY A 69 24.07 -13.18 -9.70
N LYS A 70 23.58 -14.42 -9.56
CA LYS A 70 22.28 -14.83 -10.12
C LYS A 70 21.12 -14.54 -9.15
N ILE A 71 20.11 -13.84 -9.66
CA ILE A 71 18.84 -13.57 -8.97
C ILE A 71 18.04 -14.88 -8.94
N LEU A 72 17.87 -15.48 -7.76
CA LEU A 72 17.01 -16.65 -7.60
C LEU A 72 15.56 -16.19 -7.39
N GLU A 73 14.69 -16.43 -8.37
CA GLU A 73 13.25 -16.21 -8.21
C GLU A 73 12.63 -17.45 -7.56
N SER A 74 12.26 -17.33 -6.28
CA SER A 74 11.69 -18.40 -5.46
C SER A 74 10.29 -18.05 -4.99
N LYS A 75 9.36 -19.03 -5.05
CA LYS A 75 7.99 -18.88 -4.54
C LYS A 75 7.98 -18.41 -3.07
N LYS A 76 8.90 -18.91 -2.24
CA LYS A 76 9.03 -18.51 -0.82
C LYS A 76 9.40 -17.04 -0.67
N ARG A 77 10.24 -16.52 -1.57
CA ARG A 77 10.64 -15.11 -1.60
C ARG A 77 9.47 -14.20 -1.94
N HIS A 78 8.67 -14.54 -2.96
CA HIS A 78 7.49 -13.74 -3.30
C HIS A 78 6.50 -13.66 -2.14
N ILE A 79 6.22 -14.79 -1.47
CA ILE A 79 5.36 -14.81 -0.27
C ILE A 79 5.95 -13.93 0.83
N ALA A 80 7.25 -14.05 1.11
CA ALA A 80 7.91 -13.22 2.12
C ALA A 80 7.88 -11.72 1.77
N LYS A 81 8.08 -11.35 0.50
CA LYS A 81 7.93 -9.97 0.01
C LYS A 81 6.53 -9.44 0.24
N THR A 82 5.49 -10.22 -0.06
CA THR A 82 4.09 -9.83 0.17
C THR A 82 3.80 -9.62 1.64
N ILE A 83 4.23 -10.53 2.50
CA ILE A 83 4.03 -10.42 3.95
C ILE A 83 4.76 -9.20 4.51
N THR A 84 6.05 -9.05 4.20
CA THR A 84 6.86 -7.91 4.67
C THR A 84 6.33 -6.58 4.17
N TRP A 85 5.90 -6.50 2.90
CA TRP A 85 5.27 -5.31 2.37
C TRP A 85 3.95 -4.98 3.06
N ARG A 86 3.15 -5.99 3.40
CA ARG A 86 1.89 -5.77 4.14
C ARG A 86 2.15 -5.15 5.50
N PHE A 87 3.13 -5.67 6.24
CA PHE A 87 3.51 -5.10 7.53
C PHE A 87 4.04 -3.67 7.42
N ILE A 88 5.02 -3.43 6.54
CA ILE A 88 5.63 -2.10 6.36
C ILE A 88 4.58 -1.08 5.92
N GLY A 89 3.74 -1.45 4.95
CA GLY A 89 2.70 -0.56 4.44
C GLY A 89 1.66 -0.20 5.49
N THR A 90 1.21 -1.15 6.31
CA THR A 90 0.24 -0.87 7.38
C THR A 90 0.86 -0.01 8.49
N LEU A 91 2.10 -0.29 8.88
CA LEU A 91 2.82 0.52 9.86
C LEU A 91 3.01 1.97 9.38
N ASP A 92 3.34 2.15 8.10
CA ASP A 92 3.46 3.48 7.49
C ASP A 92 2.17 4.29 7.64
N THR A 93 1.02 3.72 7.25
CA THR A 93 -0.28 4.41 7.42
C THR A 93 -0.54 4.72 8.90
N MET A 94 -0.32 3.77 9.82
CA MET A 94 -0.56 3.99 11.25
C MET A 94 0.29 5.13 11.80
N ILE A 95 1.56 5.18 11.43
CA ILE A 95 2.51 6.21 11.88
C ILE A 95 2.14 7.57 11.29
N LEU A 96 1.85 7.64 9.98
CA LEU A 96 1.42 8.88 9.35
C LEU A 96 0.13 9.42 9.95
N ALA A 97 -0.86 8.53 10.13
CA ALA A 97 -2.13 8.89 10.72
C ALA A 97 -1.96 9.35 12.18
N TRP A 98 -1.08 8.72 12.96
CA TRP A 98 -0.74 9.19 14.30
C TRP A 98 -0.08 10.57 14.26
N ILE A 99 0.98 10.76 13.48
CA ILE A 99 1.73 12.03 13.41
C ILE A 99 0.82 13.18 12.96
N ILE A 100 -0.02 12.95 11.95
CA ILE A 100 -0.87 13.99 11.37
C ILE A 100 -2.08 14.30 12.27
N SER A 101 -2.66 13.29 12.92
CA SER A 101 -3.81 13.50 13.82
C SER A 101 -3.41 13.91 15.25
N GLY A 102 -2.15 13.71 15.63
CA GLY A 102 -1.67 13.90 17.00
C GLY A 102 -2.11 12.83 17.99
N ASN A 103 -2.89 11.82 17.57
CA ASN A 103 -3.46 10.81 18.46
C ASN A 103 -3.10 9.37 17.98
N PRO A 104 -2.38 8.57 18.80
CA PRO A 104 -2.00 7.22 18.41
C PRO A 104 -3.20 6.28 18.23
N LEU A 105 -4.29 6.49 18.98
CA LEU A 105 -5.51 5.69 18.84
C LEU A 105 -6.20 5.94 17.50
N THR A 106 -6.17 7.18 17.00
CA THR A 106 -6.67 7.51 15.65
C THR A 106 -5.85 6.81 14.59
N GLY A 107 -4.52 6.82 14.71
CA GLY A 107 -3.62 6.12 13.79
C GLY A 107 -3.85 4.61 13.76
N LEU A 108 -4.03 3.98 14.94
CA LEU A 108 -4.34 2.55 15.04
C LEU A 108 -5.69 2.22 14.39
N LYS A 109 -6.74 3.01 14.68
CA LYS A 109 -8.07 2.80 14.09
C LYS A 109 -8.04 2.89 12.57
N ILE A 110 -7.35 3.89 12.01
CA ILE A 110 -7.20 4.07 10.56
C ILE A 110 -6.44 2.89 9.96
N GLY A 111 -5.30 2.50 10.53
CA GLY A 111 -4.50 1.39 10.01
C GLY A 111 -5.25 0.04 10.02
N LEU A 112 -6.00 -0.25 11.09
CA LEU A 112 -6.80 -1.46 11.16
C LEU A 112 -7.98 -1.44 10.19
N ALA A 113 -8.69 -0.31 10.10
CA ALA A 113 -9.78 -0.13 9.15
C ALA A 113 -9.29 -0.31 7.72
N GLU A 114 -8.19 0.36 7.36
CA GLU A 114 -7.56 0.28 6.03
C GLU A 114 -7.23 -1.17 5.64
N VAL A 115 -6.68 -1.95 6.57
CA VAL A 115 -6.33 -3.34 6.29
C VAL A 115 -7.56 -4.13 5.84
N ILE A 116 -8.67 -3.98 6.56
CA ILE A 116 -9.92 -4.70 6.30
C ILE A 116 -10.59 -4.18 5.02
N THR A 117 -10.75 -2.86 4.89
CA THR A 117 -11.42 -2.25 3.74
C THR A 117 -10.69 -2.51 2.44
N LYS A 118 -9.35 -2.37 2.41
CA LYS A 118 -8.57 -2.64 1.18
C LYS A 118 -8.68 -4.11 0.75
N MET A 119 -8.81 -5.06 1.67
CA MET A 119 -9.04 -6.47 1.30
C MET A 119 -10.41 -6.66 0.63
N LEU A 120 -11.46 -6.06 1.20
CA LEU A 120 -12.82 -6.14 0.64
C LEU A 120 -12.91 -5.42 -0.71
N LEU A 121 -12.42 -4.19 -0.79
CA LEU A 121 -12.44 -3.38 -2.01
C LEU A 121 -11.65 -4.04 -3.14
N TYR A 122 -10.48 -4.62 -2.84
CA TYR A 122 -9.68 -5.30 -3.84
C TYR A 122 -10.40 -6.52 -4.40
N TYR A 123 -11.06 -7.31 -3.55
CA TYR A 123 -11.83 -8.47 -3.97
C TYR A 123 -12.98 -8.10 -4.92
N PHE A 124 -13.71 -7.02 -4.64
CA PHE A 124 -14.76 -6.54 -5.55
C PHE A 124 -14.18 -5.94 -6.83
N HIS A 125 -13.10 -5.16 -6.72
CA HIS A 125 -12.41 -4.57 -7.88
C HIS A 125 -11.89 -5.64 -8.85
N GLU A 126 -11.39 -6.77 -8.34
CA GLU A 126 -10.87 -7.83 -9.21
C GLU A 126 -11.98 -8.61 -9.95
N ARG A 127 -13.20 -8.62 -9.39
CA ARG A 127 -14.39 -9.30 -9.93
C ARG A 127 -15.22 -8.45 -10.90
N THR A 128 -14.94 -7.16 -10.96
CA THR A 128 -15.61 -6.22 -11.88
C THR A 128 -14.82 -6.11 -13.18
#